data_AF-A0A0S8IP34-F1
#
_entry.id   AF-A0A0S8IP34-F1
#
_cell.length_a   1.000
_cell.length_b   1.000
_cell.length_c   1.000
_cell.angle_alpha   90.00
_cell.angle_beta   90.00
_cell.angle_gamma   90.00
#
_symmetry.space_group_name_H-M   'P 1'
#
loop_
_entity.id
_entity.type
_entity.pdbx_description
1 polymer ?
#
loop_
_entity_poly.entity_id
_entity_poly.type
_entity_poly.pdbx_seq_one_letter_code
_entity_poly.pdbx_strand_id
1 'polypeptide(L)'
;MVKLADLISMGTKWAATFLLLYLFLFFACGSVATKKAFYDPITAELQDNNFDAAVQKIENAKADNKYAKKDRFLYYVDAGLAYHYASHFDVSNQKLTQAEDAADELFTKSISRAAASLMLNDNVLEYAGEDYEILYTNLIKTLNYIAKGDFDDAFVEIRRANEKLNLLEHKYGEVSQRFDKGSLDDTVKVDINYRAKKIRFNNDAFARYLSMHMYSTEGKMDDARIDYDLLRSAFLEQPHIYDFDVPDIKYFSEDKEILSVVAFAGLAPVKEALNLRLRTDKDLDLVQVLYTDPERKDSEYGHLPISVSEDFYFKFSIPQIVSRPSYISRIRVFVDSELIGGFGAYR
;
A
#
# COMPACT_ATOMS: atom_id res chain seq x y z
N MET A 1 -65.52 1.88 -15.70
CA MET A 1 -64.83 0.97 -16.66
C MET A 1 -63.51 1.63 -17.03
N VAL A 2 -62.43 1.26 -16.35
CA VAL A 2 -61.06 1.61 -16.77
C VAL A 2 -60.81 0.82 -18.05
N LYS A 3 -60.43 1.50 -19.14
CA LYS A 3 -60.25 0.87 -20.45
C LYS A 3 -59.09 -0.12 -20.38
N LEU A 4 -59.31 -1.33 -20.88
CA LEU A 4 -58.33 -2.43 -20.91
C LEU A 4 -56.98 -2.04 -21.58
N ALA A 5 -56.98 -0.97 -22.40
CA ALA A 5 -55.79 -0.41 -23.02
C ALA A 5 -54.83 0.29 -22.04
N ASP A 6 -55.32 0.85 -20.93
CA ASP A 6 -54.48 1.56 -19.97
C ASP A 6 -53.66 0.60 -19.08
N LEU A 7 -54.19 -0.61 -18.82
CA LEU A 7 -53.48 -1.66 -18.06
C LEU A 7 -52.27 -2.23 -18.83
N ILE A 8 -52.35 -2.32 -20.16
CA ILE A 8 -51.28 -2.88 -21.00
C ILE A 8 -50.12 -1.88 -21.16
N SER A 9 -50.41 -0.58 -21.18
CA SER A 9 -49.37 0.46 -21.22
C SER A 9 -48.63 0.66 -19.88
N MET A 10 -49.28 0.33 -18.76
CA MET A 10 -48.62 0.29 -17.46
C MET A 10 -47.65 -0.90 -17.40
N GLY A 11 -48.07 -2.13 -17.69
CA GLY A 11 -47.18 -3.31 -17.60
C GLY A 11 -45.86 -3.20 -18.36
N THR A 12 -45.86 -2.55 -19.53
CA THR A 12 -44.67 -2.35 -20.37
C THR A 12 -43.71 -1.28 -19.84
N LYS A 13 -44.23 -0.20 -19.23
CA LYS A 13 -43.40 0.83 -18.59
C LYS A 13 -42.75 0.33 -17.30
N TRP A 14 -43.48 -0.43 -16.50
CA TRP A 14 -42.94 -1.04 -15.28
C TRP A 14 -41.94 -2.16 -15.62
N ALA A 15 -42.17 -2.96 -16.67
CA ALA A 15 -41.20 -3.95 -17.15
C ALA A 15 -39.89 -3.31 -17.66
N ALA A 16 -39.98 -2.20 -18.41
CA ALA A 16 -38.79 -1.46 -18.85
C ALA A 16 -38.03 -0.83 -17.69
N THR A 17 -38.74 -0.35 -16.66
CA THR A 17 -38.12 0.25 -15.46
C THR A 17 -37.46 -0.83 -14.59
N PHE A 18 -38.08 -2.00 -14.43
CA PHE A 18 -37.47 -3.16 -13.77
C PHE A 18 -36.27 -3.71 -14.56
N LEU A 19 -36.32 -3.72 -15.89
CA LEU A 19 -35.19 -4.15 -16.73
C LEU A 19 -34.01 -3.16 -16.64
N LEU A 20 -34.27 -1.85 -16.58
CA LEU A 20 -33.26 -0.81 -16.38
C LEU A 20 -32.66 -0.86 -14.97
N LEU A 21 -33.48 -1.15 -13.95
CA LEU A 21 -33.02 -1.38 -12.58
C LEU A 21 -32.19 -2.66 -12.46
N TYR A 22 -32.59 -3.73 -13.18
CA TYR A 22 -31.86 -5.00 -13.23
C TYR A 22 -30.53 -4.85 -13.98
N LEU A 23 -30.48 -4.08 -15.09
CA LEU A 23 -29.22 -3.73 -15.76
C LEU A 23 -28.31 -2.88 -14.88
N PHE A 24 -28.86 -1.96 -14.07
CA PHE A 24 -28.06 -1.17 -13.12
C PHE A 24 -27.49 -2.01 -11.98
N LEU A 25 -28.18 -3.07 -11.56
CA LEU A 25 -27.72 -3.99 -10.52
C LEU A 25 -26.55 -4.89 -10.98
N PHE A 26 -26.34 -5.11 -12.28
CA PHE A 26 -25.20 -5.89 -12.80
C PHE A 26 -23.89 -5.09 -12.94
N PHE A 27 -23.91 -3.76 -12.85
CA PHE A 27 -22.69 -2.94 -12.96
C PHE A 27 -22.02 -2.62 -11.61
N ALA A 28 -22.63 -2.99 -10.48
CA ALA A 28 -22.18 -2.57 -9.16
C ALA A 28 -21.03 -3.41 -8.54
N CYS A 29 -20.67 -4.56 -9.13
CA CYS A 29 -19.64 -5.47 -8.58
C CYS A 29 -18.27 -5.42 -9.31
N GLY A 30 -18.03 -4.41 -10.16
CA GLY A 30 -16.84 -4.39 -11.03
C GLY A 30 -15.52 -3.91 -10.40
N SER A 31 -15.51 -3.13 -9.32
CA SER A 31 -14.33 -2.30 -9.00
C SER A 31 -13.06 -3.08 -8.62
N VAL A 32 -13.17 -4.18 -7.86
CA VAL A 32 -12.01 -4.99 -7.43
C VAL A 32 -11.54 -5.94 -8.54
N ALA A 33 -12.48 -6.56 -9.26
CA ALA A 33 -12.16 -7.41 -10.41
C ALA A 33 -11.48 -6.62 -11.53
N THR A 34 -11.87 -5.35 -11.73
CA THR A 34 -11.29 -4.47 -12.75
C THR A 34 -9.85 -4.05 -12.40
N LYS A 35 -9.52 -3.84 -11.12
CA LYS A 35 -8.15 -3.51 -10.69
C LYS A 35 -7.18 -4.69 -10.85
N LYS A 36 -7.60 -5.91 -10.52
CA LYS A 36 -6.77 -7.10 -10.74
C LYS A 36 -6.52 -7.35 -12.22
N ALA A 37 -7.59 -7.32 -13.03
CA ALA A 37 -7.48 -7.47 -14.49
C ALA A 37 -6.61 -6.39 -15.15
N PHE A 38 -6.49 -5.21 -14.54
CA PHE A 38 -5.59 -4.15 -15.01
C PHE A 38 -4.11 -4.50 -14.80
N TYR A 39 -3.72 -4.97 -13.61
CA TYR A 39 -2.32 -5.23 -13.27
C TYR A 39 -1.80 -6.61 -13.70
N ASP A 40 -2.67 -7.58 -13.93
CA ASP A 40 -2.28 -8.94 -14.36
C ASP A 40 -1.37 -8.95 -15.60
N PRO A 41 -1.70 -8.28 -16.73
CA PRO A 41 -0.83 -8.28 -17.90
C PRO A 41 0.48 -7.51 -17.69
N ILE A 42 0.53 -6.52 -16.79
CA ILE A 42 1.78 -5.80 -16.45
C ILE A 42 2.67 -6.73 -15.62
N THR A 43 2.08 -7.41 -14.63
CA THR A 43 2.79 -8.36 -13.76
C THR A 43 3.41 -9.48 -14.58
N ALA A 44 2.69 -10.01 -15.58
CA ALA A 44 3.21 -11.06 -16.45
C ALA A 44 4.51 -10.64 -17.16
N GLU A 45 4.56 -9.44 -17.74
CA GLU A 45 5.79 -8.95 -18.40
C GLU A 45 6.95 -8.76 -17.40
N LEU A 46 6.66 -8.25 -16.19
CA LEU A 46 7.68 -8.12 -15.14
C LEU A 46 8.25 -9.48 -14.73
N GLN A 47 7.41 -10.51 -14.63
CA GLN A 47 7.83 -11.87 -14.30
C GLN A 47 8.67 -12.51 -15.40
N ASP A 48 8.37 -12.21 -16.66
CA ASP A 48 9.09 -12.71 -17.82
C ASP A 48 10.36 -11.88 -18.15
N ASN A 49 10.68 -10.87 -17.32
CA ASN A 49 11.76 -9.89 -17.53
C ASN A 49 11.60 -9.02 -18.80
N ASN A 50 10.39 -8.92 -19.33
CA ASN A 50 10.05 -8.05 -20.46
C ASN A 50 9.78 -6.62 -19.97
N PHE A 51 10.79 -6.00 -19.32
CA PHE A 51 10.59 -4.74 -18.60
C PHE A 51 10.14 -3.58 -19.49
N ASP A 52 10.67 -3.46 -20.72
CA ASP A 52 10.20 -2.45 -21.68
C ASP A 52 8.72 -2.66 -22.09
N ALA A 53 8.26 -3.92 -22.18
CA ALA A 53 6.86 -4.21 -22.46
C ALA A 53 5.96 -3.82 -21.28
N ALA A 54 6.42 -4.02 -20.03
CA ALA A 54 5.72 -3.54 -18.85
C ALA A 54 5.57 -2.01 -18.86
N VAL A 55 6.64 -1.28 -19.18
CA VAL A 55 6.63 0.18 -19.37
C VAL A 55 5.60 0.58 -20.42
N GLN A 56 5.61 -0.04 -21.60
CA GLN A 56 4.66 0.28 -22.67
C GLN A 56 3.21 0.07 -22.23
N LYS A 57 2.90 -0.99 -21.48
CA LYS A 57 1.54 -1.22 -20.98
C LYS A 57 1.08 -0.14 -20.01
N ILE A 58 1.96 0.34 -19.12
CA ILE A 58 1.65 1.42 -18.18
C ILE A 58 1.42 2.74 -18.93
N GLU A 59 2.28 3.09 -19.88
CA GLU A 59 2.16 4.34 -20.64
C GLU A 59 0.93 4.33 -21.57
N ASN A 60 0.64 3.20 -22.22
CA ASN A 60 -0.59 3.03 -23.00
C ASN A 60 -1.83 3.12 -22.12
N ALA A 61 -1.81 2.51 -20.92
CA ALA A 61 -2.89 2.64 -19.96
C ALA A 61 -3.13 4.10 -19.54
N LYS A 62 -2.07 4.90 -19.39
CA LYS A 62 -2.20 6.34 -19.12
C LYS A 62 -2.82 7.09 -20.29
N ALA A 63 -2.40 6.78 -21.53
CA ALA A 63 -2.93 7.38 -22.75
C ALA A 63 -4.41 7.03 -22.98
N ASP A 64 -4.80 5.79 -22.66
CA ASP A 64 -6.16 5.27 -22.72
C ASP A 64 -7.05 5.74 -21.55
N ASN A 65 -6.57 6.66 -20.71
CA ASN A 65 -7.27 7.18 -19.54
C ASN A 65 -7.66 6.12 -18.48
N LYS A 66 -6.94 5.00 -18.41
CA LYS A 66 -7.11 4.02 -17.33
C LYS A 66 -6.59 4.53 -15.99
N TYR A 67 -5.63 5.45 -16.02
CA TYR A 67 -5.28 6.30 -14.88
C TYR A 67 -5.99 7.65 -15.03
N ALA A 68 -7.02 7.88 -14.21
CA ALA A 68 -7.70 9.17 -14.17
C ALA A 68 -6.81 10.22 -13.49
N LYS A 69 -7.21 11.50 -13.58
CA LYS A 69 -6.46 12.61 -12.95
C LYS A 69 -6.23 12.38 -11.45
N LYS A 70 -7.21 11.77 -10.76
CA LYS A 70 -7.15 11.45 -9.33
C LYS A 70 -6.19 10.31 -8.97
N ASP A 71 -5.73 9.56 -9.97
CA ASP A 71 -4.82 8.42 -9.82
C ASP A 71 -3.38 8.81 -10.23
N ARG A 72 -3.09 10.11 -10.35
CA ARG A 72 -1.80 10.62 -10.85
C ARG A 72 -0.60 10.14 -10.03
N PHE A 73 -0.71 10.10 -8.70
CA PHE A 73 0.34 9.56 -7.83
C PHE A 73 0.64 8.11 -8.20
N LEU A 74 -0.40 7.29 -8.29
CA LEU A 74 -0.29 5.87 -8.60
C LEU A 74 0.34 5.64 -9.98
N TYR A 75 -0.07 6.42 -10.99
CA TYR A 75 0.57 6.38 -12.31
C TYR A 75 2.07 6.66 -12.23
N TYR A 76 2.47 7.72 -11.53
CA TYR A 76 3.88 8.10 -11.45
C TYR A 76 4.74 7.07 -10.71
N VAL A 77 4.23 6.47 -9.64
CA VAL A 77 4.92 5.37 -8.93
C VAL A 77 5.02 4.13 -9.81
N ASP A 78 3.92 3.69 -10.41
CA ASP A 78 3.88 2.51 -11.29
C ASP A 78 4.87 2.68 -12.47
N ALA A 79 4.83 3.83 -13.14
CA ALA A 79 5.75 4.15 -14.23
C ALA A 79 7.20 4.23 -13.74
N GLY A 80 7.45 4.92 -12.62
CA GLY A 80 8.79 5.03 -12.04
C GLY A 80 9.43 3.68 -11.74
N LEU A 81 8.69 2.76 -11.13
CA LEU A 81 9.15 1.40 -10.87
C LEU A 81 9.36 0.60 -12.16
N ALA A 82 8.47 0.70 -13.14
CA ALA A 82 8.65 -0.01 -14.41
C ALA A 82 9.89 0.46 -15.17
N TYR A 83 10.16 1.76 -15.20
CA TYR A 83 11.39 2.30 -15.79
C TYR A 83 12.64 1.92 -14.99
N HIS A 84 12.56 1.79 -13.66
CA HIS A 84 13.66 1.27 -12.84
C HIS A 84 14.03 -0.16 -13.29
N TYR A 85 13.05 -1.05 -13.38
CA TYR A 85 13.29 -2.43 -13.83
C TYR A 85 13.80 -2.50 -15.28
N ALA A 86 13.32 -1.60 -16.14
CA ALA A 86 13.81 -1.47 -17.52
C ALA A 86 15.17 -0.76 -17.64
N SER A 87 15.83 -0.42 -16.53
CA SER A 87 17.12 0.28 -16.49
C SER A 87 17.12 1.68 -17.14
N HIS A 88 15.94 2.28 -17.31
CA HIS A 88 15.77 3.66 -17.79
C HIS A 88 15.75 4.62 -16.59
N PHE A 89 16.88 4.67 -15.89
CA PHE A 89 17.00 5.28 -14.57
C PHE A 89 16.65 6.78 -14.52
N ASP A 90 17.02 7.56 -15.54
CA ASP A 90 16.70 8.99 -15.57
C ASP A 90 15.19 9.25 -15.67
N VAL A 91 14.50 8.48 -16.52
CA VAL A 91 13.04 8.58 -16.66
C VAL A 91 12.36 8.06 -15.39
N SER A 92 12.87 6.98 -14.79
CA SER A 92 12.42 6.49 -13.49
C SER A 92 12.50 7.59 -12.43
N ASN A 93 13.66 8.24 -12.29
CA ASN A 93 13.86 9.33 -11.32
C ASN A 93 12.91 10.50 -11.55
N GLN A 94 12.66 10.87 -12.81
CA GLN A 94 11.71 11.92 -13.15
C GLN A 94 10.28 11.54 -12.72
N LYS A 95 9.82 10.33 -13.04
CA LYS A 95 8.49 9.85 -12.67
C LYS A 95 8.33 9.77 -11.15
N LEU A 96 9.34 9.27 -10.44
CA LEU A 96 9.32 9.17 -8.98
C LEU A 96 9.29 10.56 -8.31
N THR A 97 10.00 11.55 -8.86
CA THR A 97 9.90 12.95 -8.40
C THR A 97 8.49 13.51 -8.64
N GLN A 98 7.88 13.23 -9.79
CA GLN A 98 6.48 13.62 -10.05
C GLN A 98 5.48 12.95 -9.10
N ALA A 99 5.78 11.74 -8.61
CA ALA A 99 4.99 11.10 -7.57
C ALA A 99 5.10 11.84 -6.24
N GLU A 100 6.33 12.22 -5.82
CA GLU A 100 6.56 13.03 -4.62
C GLU A 100 5.82 14.37 -4.69
N ASP A 101 5.96 15.12 -5.80
CA ASP A 101 5.25 16.39 -6.02
C ASP A 101 3.73 16.22 -5.96
N ALA A 102 3.21 15.13 -6.55
CA ALA A 102 1.79 14.83 -6.53
C ALA A 102 1.28 14.53 -5.12
N ALA A 103 2.05 13.81 -4.31
CA ALA A 103 1.72 13.51 -2.92
C ALA A 103 1.66 14.79 -2.06
N ASP A 104 2.67 15.66 -2.17
CA ASP A 104 2.76 16.90 -1.40
C ASP A 104 1.61 17.88 -1.73
N GLU A 105 1.26 18.01 -3.01
CA GLU A 105 0.14 18.84 -3.43
C GLU A 105 -1.20 18.28 -2.90
N LEU A 106 -1.37 16.95 -2.91
CA LEU A 106 -2.59 16.30 -2.43
C LEU A 106 -2.73 16.38 -0.92
N PHE A 107 -1.63 16.23 -0.18
CA PHE A 107 -1.59 16.43 1.24
C PHE A 107 -2.02 17.86 1.62
N THR A 108 -1.43 18.87 0.96
CA THR A 108 -1.76 20.29 1.18
C THR A 108 -3.23 20.59 0.87
N LYS A 109 -3.76 20.04 -0.23
CA LYS A 109 -5.18 20.16 -0.57
C LYS A 109 -6.10 19.46 0.44
N SER A 110 -5.71 18.30 0.95
CA SER A 110 -6.50 17.55 1.94
C SER A 110 -6.67 18.35 3.24
N ILE A 111 -5.60 19.01 3.72
CA ILE A 111 -5.65 19.90 4.90
C ILE A 111 -6.58 21.09 4.62
N SER A 112 -6.42 21.73 3.46
CA SER A 112 -7.25 22.87 3.07
C SER A 112 -8.73 22.48 2.91
N ARG A 113 -9.00 21.28 2.39
CA ARG A 113 -10.36 20.74 2.23
C ARG A 113 -10.95 20.26 3.54
N ALA A 114 -10.17 19.67 4.46
CA ALA A 114 -10.65 19.26 5.79
C ALA A 114 -11.27 20.43 6.58
N ALA A 115 -10.73 21.65 6.41
CA ALA A 115 -11.33 22.87 6.96
C ALA A 115 -12.68 23.24 6.32
N ALA A 116 -12.98 22.74 5.12
CA ALA A 116 -14.20 22.98 4.35
C ALA A 116 -15.14 21.76 4.24
N SER A 117 -14.71 20.55 4.64
CA SER A 117 -15.30 19.26 4.21
C SER A 117 -16.15 18.54 5.26
N LEU A 118 -16.78 19.24 6.20
CA LEU A 118 -17.93 18.66 6.93
C LEU A 118 -19.12 18.32 6.00
N MET A 119 -18.99 18.42 4.67
CA MET A 119 -20.09 18.38 3.70
C MET A 119 -19.83 17.63 2.37
N LEU A 120 -18.70 16.95 2.14
CA LEU A 120 -18.39 16.34 0.83
C LEU A 120 -18.16 14.83 0.87
N ASN A 121 -18.63 14.14 -0.17
CA ASN A 121 -18.54 12.68 -0.37
C ASN A 121 -17.09 12.21 -0.64
N ASP A 122 -16.63 11.22 0.12
CA ASP A 122 -15.26 10.65 0.09
C ASP A 122 -14.83 10.09 -1.28
N ASN A 123 -15.77 9.75 -2.18
CA ASN A 123 -15.45 9.21 -3.51
C ASN A 123 -14.78 10.21 -4.49
N VAL A 124 -14.64 11.48 -4.09
CA VAL A 124 -14.05 12.56 -4.91
C VAL A 124 -12.57 12.83 -4.55
N LEU A 125 -12.05 12.23 -3.48
CA LEU A 125 -10.68 12.47 -3.03
C LEU A 125 -9.67 11.78 -3.95
N GLU A 126 -8.62 12.53 -4.30
CA GLU A 126 -7.48 12.01 -5.07
C GLU A 126 -6.59 11.17 -4.16
N TYR A 127 -6.02 10.08 -4.69
CA TYR A 127 -5.15 9.21 -3.89
C TYR A 127 -3.78 9.89 -3.71
N ALA A 128 -3.46 10.28 -2.47
CA ALA A 128 -2.25 11.03 -2.13
C ALA A 128 -0.98 10.15 -2.02
N GLY A 129 -1.13 8.83 -2.07
CA GLY A 129 -0.07 7.90 -1.69
C GLY A 129 -0.04 7.66 -0.18
N GLU A 130 0.39 6.47 0.20
CA GLU A 130 0.65 6.12 1.60
C GLU A 130 2.09 6.54 1.97
N ASP A 131 2.31 6.80 3.26
CA ASP A 131 3.60 7.29 3.78
C ASP A 131 4.80 6.41 3.34
N TYR A 132 4.61 5.09 3.29
CA TYR A 132 5.64 4.14 2.84
C TYR A 132 5.85 4.14 1.32
N GLU A 133 4.82 4.37 0.51
CA GLU A 133 4.97 4.46 -0.96
C GLU A 133 5.81 5.68 -1.32
N ILE A 134 5.55 6.80 -0.63
CA ILE A 134 6.31 8.05 -0.77
C ILE A 134 7.76 7.87 -0.31
N LEU A 135 8.01 7.15 0.79
CA LEU A 135 9.37 6.79 1.23
C LEU A 135 10.11 5.98 0.15
N TYR A 136 9.45 4.97 -0.42
CA TYR A 136 10.07 4.07 -1.40
C TYR A 136 10.44 4.79 -2.70
N THR A 137 9.81 5.92 -3.04
CA THR A 137 10.27 6.74 -4.18
C THR A 137 11.73 7.16 -4.03
N ASN A 138 12.19 7.57 -2.83
CA ASN A 138 13.60 7.92 -2.61
C ASN A 138 14.48 6.68 -2.64
N LEU A 139 14.05 5.55 -2.06
CA LEU A 139 14.86 4.33 -2.04
C LEU A 139 15.14 3.80 -3.45
N ILE A 140 14.13 3.83 -4.33
CA ILE A 140 14.30 3.43 -5.72
C ILE A 140 15.17 4.45 -6.48
N LYS A 141 15.00 5.76 -6.24
CA LYS A 141 15.89 6.79 -6.80
C LYS A 141 17.34 6.59 -6.34
N THR A 142 17.58 6.26 -5.07
CA THR A 142 18.92 5.92 -4.56
C THR A 142 19.50 4.75 -5.35
N LEU A 143 18.75 3.66 -5.56
CA LEU A 143 19.24 2.53 -6.35
C LEU A 143 19.52 2.89 -7.81
N ASN A 144 18.66 3.72 -8.42
CA ASN A 144 18.88 4.25 -9.77
C ASN A 144 20.19 5.03 -9.85
N TYR A 145 20.44 5.95 -8.91
CA TYR A 145 21.66 6.74 -8.87
C TYR A 145 22.91 5.88 -8.60
N ILE A 146 22.83 4.90 -7.68
CA ILE A 146 23.91 3.92 -7.47
C ILE A 146 24.22 3.16 -8.76
N ALA A 147 23.19 2.68 -9.47
CA ALA A 147 23.36 1.95 -10.73
C ALA A 147 24.01 2.80 -11.84
N LYS A 148 23.84 4.12 -11.79
CA LYS A 148 24.49 5.09 -12.69
C LYS A 148 25.89 5.50 -12.25
N GLY A 149 26.31 5.18 -11.02
CA GLY A 149 27.55 5.68 -10.41
C GLY A 149 27.45 7.11 -9.85
N ASP A 150 26.23 7.66 -9.77
CA ASP A 150 25.94 9.02 -9.29
C ASP A 150 25.79 9.02 -7.75
N PHE A 151 26.86 8.68 -7.02
CA PHE A 151 26.80 8.43 -5.57
C PHE A 151 26.38 9.66 -4.73
N ASP A 152 26.76 10.87 -5.15
CA ASP A 152 26.35 12.11 -4.46
C ASP A 152 24.82 12.27 -4.49
N ASP A 153 24.18 12.05 -5.65
CA ASP A 153 22.74 12.12 -5.80
C ASP A 153 22.03 10.99 -5.05
N ALA A 154 22.61 9.77 -5.07
CA ALA A 154 22.11 8.66 -4.27
C ALA A 154 22.08 9.00 -2.77
N PHE A 155 23.09 9.70 -2.27
CA PHE A 155 23.20 10.12 -0.89
C PHE A 155 22.21 11.23 -0.52
N VAL A 156 21.91 12.14 -1.46
CA VAL A 156 20.82 13.14 -1.29
C VAL A 156 19.48 12.45 -1.08
N GLU A 157 19.18 11.44 -1.89
CA GLU A 157 17.92 10.70 -1.78
C GLU A 157 17.83 9.85 -0.50
N ILE A 158 18.94 9.26 -0.04
CA ILE A 158 18.97 8.59 1.28
C ILE A 158 18.72 9.57 2.42
N ARG A 159 19.31 10.78 2.38
CA ARG A 159 19.03 11.80 3.40
C ARG A 159 17.55 12.20 3.42
N ARG A 160 16.92 12.35 2.25
CA ARG A 160 15.48 12.60 2.13
C ARG A 160 14.64 11.44 2.71
N ALA A 161 15.03 10.20 2.44
CA ALA A 161 14.38 9.01 3.01
C ALA A 161 14.47 9.01 4.55
N ASN A 162 15.66 9.31 5.12
CA ASN A 162 15.85 9.43 6.56
C ASN A 162 15.01 10.54 7.19
N GLU A 163 14.91 11.69 6.52
CA GLU A 163 14.06 12.78 6.97
C GLU A 163 12.58 12.36 7.01
N LYS A 164 12.09 11.67 5.96
CA LYS A 164 10.73 11.11 5.95
C LYS A 164 10.51 10.13 7.10
N LEU A 165 11.43 9.21 7.35
CA LEU A 165 11.34 8.28 8.49
C LEU A 165 11.23 9.02 9.83
N ASN A 166 12.03 10.06 10.04
CA ASN A 166 11.97 10.86 11.26
C ASN A 166 10.63 11.61 11.41
N LEU A 167 10.10 12.16 10.31
CA LEU A 167 8.77 12.78 10.32
C LEU A 167 7.65 11.78 10.65
N LEU A 168 7.74 10.55 10.14
CA LEU A 168 6.80 9.47 10.46
C LEU A 168 6.90 9.07 11.93
N GLU A 169 8.12 9.02 12.50
CA GLU A 169 8.31 8.78 13.93
C GLU A 169 7.59 9.80 14.80
N HIS A 170 7.77 11.08 14.49
CA HIS A 170 7.08 12.15 15.19
C HIS A 170 5.56 12.06 15.03
N LYS A 171 5.07 11.90 13.78
CA LYS A 171 3.64 11.81 13.45
C LYS A 171 2.96 10.67 14.22
N TYR A 172 3.50 9.46 14.17
CA TYR A 172 2.89 8.30 14.83
C TYR A 172 3.13 8.28 16.34
N GLY A 173 4.26 8.82 16.81
CA GLY A 173 4.53 9.01 18.24
C GLY A 173 3.49 9.90 18.91
N GLU A 174 3.16 11.04 18.31
CA GLU A 174 2.13 11.95 18.82
C GLU A 174 0.74 11.30 18.82
N VAL A 175 0.38 10.58 17.75
CA VAL A 175 -0.90 9.88 17.65
C VAL A 175 -1.03 8.85 18.77
N SER A 176 0.00 8.01 18.98
CA SER A 176 0.00 7.04 20.08
C SER A 176 -0.16 7.70 21.45
N GLN A 177 0.50 8.84 21.71
CA GLN A 177 0.35 9.55 22.98
C GLN A 177 -1.06 10.11 23.19
N ARG A 178 -1.74 10.56 22.13
CA ARG A 178 -3.14 11.04 22.21
C ARG A 178 -4.11 9.89 22.46
N PHE A 179 -3.93 8.75 21.79
CA PHE A 179 -4.72 7.54 22.04
C PHE A 179 -4.53 7.00 23.46
N ASP A 180 -3.29 6.94 23.94
CA ASP A 180 -2.96 6.49 25.31
C ASP A 180 -3.63 7.41 26.36
N LYS A 181 -3.71 8.72 26.12
CA LYS A 181 -4.41 9.68 27.00
C LYS A 181 -5.94 9.57 26.93
N GLY A 182 -6.52 9.44 25.73
CA GLY A 182 -7.97 9.33 25.55
C GLY A 182 -8.55 8.04 26.13
N SER A 183 -7.81 6.94 26.08
CA SER A 183 -8.21 5.64 26.65
C SER A 183 -8.31 5.65 28.19
N LEU A 184 -7.73 6.65 28.87
CA LEU A 184 -7.82 6.82 30.32
C LEU A 184 -9.06 7.62 30.76
N ASP A 185 -9.73 8.31 29.83
CA ASP A 185 -10.86 9.21 30.10
C ASP A 185 -12.22 8.61 29.70
N ASP A 186 -12.23 7.41 29.10
CA ASP A 186 -13.45 6.73 28.67
C ASP A 186 -14.20 6.10 29.86
N THR A 187 -15.38 6.65 30.16
CA THR A 187 -16.25 6.26 31.29
C THR A 187 -17.17 5.07 31.00
N VAL A 188 -17.09 4.49 29.79
CA VAL A 188 -17.85 3.30 29.40
C VAL A 188 -16.92 2.09 29.36
N LYS A 189 -17.01 1.24 30.40
CA LYS A 189 -16.30 -0.04 30.48
C LYS A 189 -16.85 -1.05 29.46
N VAL A 190 -16.51 -0.90 28.19
CA VAL A 190 -16.47 -2.05 27.29
C VAL A 190 -15.03 -2.55 27.31
N ASP A 191 -14.80 -3.72 27.90
CA ASP A 191 -13.49 -4.38 27.91
C ASP A 191 -13.22 -4.94 26.50
N ILE A 192 -13.01 -4.05 25.54
CA ILE A 192 -12.48 -4.42 24.23
C ILE A 192 -11.00 -4.68 24.48
N ASN A 193 -10.65 -5.95 24.67
CA ASN A 193 -9.26 -6.39 24.80
C ASN A 193 -8.54 -6.30 23.44
N TYR A 194 -8.57 -5.11 22.84
CA TYR A 194 -7.78 -4.77 21.67
C TYR A 194 -6.47 -4.20 22.19
N ARG A 195 -5.50 -5.09 22.44
CA ARG A 195 -4.10 -4.68 22.49
C ARG A 195 -3.73 -4.24 21.08
N ALA A 196 -3.99 -2.98 20.74
CA ALA A 196 -3.33 -2.33 19.64
C ALA A 196 -1.83 -2.47 19.93
N LYS A 197 -1.17 -3.49 19.34
CA LYS A 197 0.29 -3.54 19.32
C LYS A 197 0.71 -2.17 18.82
N LYS A 198 1.54 -1.44 19.58
CA LYS A 198 2.07 -0.14 19.16
C LYS A 198 2.71 -0.33 17.78
N ILE A 199 1.98 -0.01 16.72
CA ILE A 199 2.50 -0.17 15.37
C ILE A 199 3.36 1.06 15.11
N ARG A 200 4.65 0.89 15.36
CA ARG A 200 5.69 1.89 15.12
C ARG A 200 6.10 1.81 13.64
N PHE A 201 5.27 2.39 12.77
CA PHE A 201 5.51 2.47 11.32
C PHE A 201 6.54 3.56 10.95
N ASN A 202 7.61 3.72 11.73
CA ASN A 202 8.58 4.80 11.55
C ASN A 202 10.01 4.33 11.29
N ASN A 203 10.22 3.02 11.19
CA ASN A 203 11.54 2.45 11.02
C ASN A 203 11.50 1.32 10.00
N ASP A 204 11.93 1.59 8.78
CA ASP A 204 11.94 0.63 7.68
C ASP A 204 13.32 -0.03 7.55
N ALA A 205 13.37 -1.36 7.68
CA ALA A 205 14.62 -2.10 7.68
C ALA A 205 15.40 -1.98 6.36
N PHE A 206 14.71 -1.85 5.22
CA PHE A 206 15.36 -1.73 3.92
C PHE A 206 15.93 -0.33 3.71
N ALA A 207 15.20 0.71 4.11
CA ALA A 207 15.70 2.09 4.13
C ALA A 207 16.95 2.20 5.01
N ARG A 208 16.91 1.65 6.23
CA ARG A 208 18.07 1.63 7.14
C ARG A 208 19.24 0.83 6.59
N TYR A 209 18.97 -0.29 5.91
CA TYR A 209 20.00 -1.09 5.25
C TYR A 209 20.75 -0.29 4.17
N LEU A 210 20.01 0.37 3.26
CA LEU A 210 20.63 1.20 2.22
C LEU A 210 21.38 2.39 2.83
N SER A 211 20.76 3.06 3.80
CA SER A 211 21.35 4.21 4.50
C SER A 211 22.67 3.84 5.16
N MET A 212 22.70 2.75 5.94
CA MET A 212 23.89 2.21 6.59
C MET A 212 25.02 1.96 5.58
N HIS A 213 24.73 1.30 4.46
CA HIS A 213 25.75 1.05 3.43
C HIS A 213 26.26 2.34 2.79
N MET A 214 25.39 3.30 2.50
CA MET A 214 25.77 4.59 1.92
C MET A 214 26.64 5.43 2.88
N TYR A 215 26.33 5.44 4.17
CA TYR A 215 27.19 6.09 5.17
C TYR A 215 28.54 5.38 5.32
N SER A 216 28.56 4.05 5.26
CA SER A 216 29.80 3.28 5.32
C SER A 216 30.73 3.56 4.14
N THR A 217 30.20 3.63 2.91
CA THR A 217 30.99 3.94 1.71
C THR A 217 31.61 5.35 1.76
N GLU A 218 31.01 6.25 2.53
CA GLU A 218 31.47 7.62 2.76
C GLU A 218 32.46 7.74 3.95
N GLY A 219 32.82 6.63 4.60
CA GLY A 219 33.66 6.64 5.80
C GLY A 219 32.95 7.13 7.07
N LYS A 220 31.63 7.36 7.02
CA LYS A 220 30.81 7.87 8.12
C LYS A 220 30.35 6.72 9.02
N MET A 221 31.30 6.09 9.70
CA MET A 221 31.07 4.83 10.43
C MET A 221 30.13 4.97 11.64
N ASP A 222 30.12 6.13 12.30
CA ASP A 222 29.18 6.39 13.40
C ASP A 222 27.73 6.46 12.90
N ASP A 223 27.49 7.16 11.79
CA ASP A 223 26.16 7.23 11.14
C ASP A 223 25.73 5.85 10.64
N ALA A 224 26.64 5.10 10.01
CA ALA A 224 26.37 3.74 9.57
C ALA A 224 26.00 2.81 10.74
N ARG A 225 26.71 2.93 11.88
CA ARG A 225 26.39 2.18 13.10
C ARG A 225 25.00 2.54 13.65
N ILE A 226 24.62 3.82 13.63
CA ILE A 226 23.28 4.26 14.06
C ILE A 226 22.21 3.61 13.17
N ASP A 227 22.37 3.64 11.85
CA ASP A 227 21.40 3.02 10.95
C ASP A 227 21.37 1.49 11.08
N TYR A 228 22.48 0.84 11.39
CA TYR A 228 22.51 -0.58 11.73
C TYR A 228 21.71 -0.89 13.01
N ASP A 229 21.87 -0.09 14.07
CA ASP A 229 21.10 -0.26 15.31
C ASP A 229 19.59 -0.02 15.09
N LEU A 230 19.25 0.96 14.23
CA LEU A 230 17.87 1.21 13.82
C LEU A 230 17.32 0.07 12.97
N LEU A 231 18.08 -0.48 12.03
CA LEU A 231 17.69 -1.68 11.26
C LEU A 231 17.34 -2.83 12.21
N ARG A 232 18.20 -3.13 13.19
CA ARG A 232 17.94 -4.18 14.17
C ARG A 232 16.67 -3.91 14.98
N SER A 233 16.45 -2.66 15.36
CA SER A 233 15.24 -2.25 16.07
C SER A 233 13.98 -2.43 15.22
N ALA A 234 14.04 -2.18 13.90
CA ALA A 234 12.92 -2.39 12.99
C ALA A 234 12.46 -3.86 13.01
N PHE A 235 13.40 -4.81 12.92
CA PHE A 235 13.10 -6.25 13.02
C PHE A 235 12.48 -6.63 14.37
N LEU A 236 13.07 -6.17 15.48
CA LEU A 236 12.61 -6.51 16.83
C LEU A 236 11.23 -5.94 17.15
N GLU A 237 10.94 -4.72 16.69
CA GLU A 237 9.68 -4.03 16.98
C GLU A 237 8.56 -4.40 16.00
N GLN A 238 8.90 -4.89 14.80
CA GLN A 238 7.93 -5.21 13.75
C GLN A 238 8.01 -6.68 13.27
N PRO A 239 7.93 -7.67 14.17
CA PRO A 239 8.01 -9.10 13.79
C PRO A 239 6.82 -9.60 12.97
N HIS A 240 5.80 -8.76 12.76
CA HIS A 240 4.66 -9.02 11.89
C HIS A 240 4.89 -8.60 10.44
N ILE A 241 5.94 -7.80 10.19
CA ILE A 241 6.41 -7.39 8.86
C ILE A 241 7.69 -8.17 8.54
N TYR A 242 8.63 -8.20 9.48
CA TYR A 242 9.89 -8.94 9.37
C TYR A 242 9.78 -10.23 10.20
N ASP A 243 9.22 -11.27 9.61
CA ASP A 243 8.86 -12.54 10.28
C ASP A 243 10.02 -13.55 10.36
N PHE A 244 11.25 -13.09 10.17
CA PHE A 244 12.47 -13.89 10.22
C PHE A 244 13.55 -13.21 11.06
N ASP A 245 14.55 -13.99 11.48
CA ASP A 245 15.65 -13.49 12.31
C ASP A 245 16.44 -12.38 11.59
N VAL A 246 16.97 -11.44 12.38
CA VAL A 246 17.84 -10.38 11.87
C VAL A 246 19.03 -11.01 11.14
N PRO A 247 19.23 -10.73 9.84
CA PRO A 247 20.36 -11.28 9.10
C PRO A 247 21.70 -10.80 9.66
N ASP A 248 22.76 -11.62 9.54
CA ASP A 248 24.13 -11.18 9.82
C ASP A 248 24.61 -10.26 8.68
N ILE A 249 24.43 -8.95 8.87
CA ILE A 249 24.74 -7.93 7.88
C ILE A 249 26.13 -7.37 8.16
N LYS A 250 27.04 -7.52 7.21
CA LYS A 250 28.37 -6.88 7.23
C LYS A 250 28.30 -5.57 6.45
N TYR A 251 28.73 -4.48 7.08
CA TYR A 251 28.81 -3.16 6.45
C TYR A 251 30.17 -2.49 6.64
N PHE A 252 31.07 -3.10 7.42
CA PHE A 252 32.45 -2.64 7.64
C PHE A 252 33.41 -3.84 7.70
N SER A 253 34.61 -3.66 7.14
CA SER A 253 35.72 -4.59 7.25
C SER A 253 37.05 -3.83 7.15
N GLU A 254 38.03 -4.19 7.99
CA GLU A 254 39.36 -3.56 8.00
C GLU A 254 40.25 -4.06 6.86
N ASP A 255 40.13 -5.34 6.50
CA ASP A 255 41.08 -6.04 5.62
C ASP A 255 40.45 -6.57 4.33
N LYS A 256 39.14 -6.38 4.12
CA LYS A 256 38.40 -6.94 2.98
C LYS A 256 37.37 -5.95 2.44
N GLU A 257 37.04 -6.11 1.17
CA GLU A 257 35.94 -5.42 0.51
C GLU A 257 34.61 -6.13 0.80
N ILE A 258 33.53 -5.35 0.90
CA ILE A 258 32.18 -5.85 1.10
C ILE A 258 31.37 -5.62 -0.18
N LEU A 259 30.96 -6.71 -0.83
CA LEU A 259 29.99 -6.67 -1.91
C LEU A 259 28.58 -6.86 -1.33
N SER A 260 27.74 -5.83 -1.46
CA SER A 260 26.34 -5.87 -1.07
C SER A 260 25.46 -5.95 -2.30
N VAL A 261 24.60 -6.98 -2.36
CA VAL A 261 23.72 -7.22 -3.51
C VAL A 261 22.28 -7.03 -3.06
N VAL A 262 21.59 -6.09 -3.71
CA VAL A 262 20.17 -5.80 -3.46
C VAL A 262 19.36 -6.26 -4.66
N ALA A 263 18.31 -7.03 -4.39
CA ALA A 263 17.35 -7.45 -5.41
C ALA A 263 15.94 -7.47 -4.83
N PHE A 264 15.00 -6.86 -5.53
CA PHE A 264 13.58 -7.07 -5.27
C PHE A 264 13.11 -8.28 -6.06
N ALA A 265 12.71 -9.32 -5.35
CA ALA A 265 12.28 -10.56 -5.97
C ALA A 265 10.93 -10.98 -5.37
N GLY A 266 10.03 -11.40 -6.26
CA GLY A 266 8.73 -11.93 -5.88
C GLY A 266 7.61 -10.92 -6.07
N LEU A 267 6.41 -11.33 -5.68
CA LEU A 267 5.21 -10.53 -5.74
C LEU A 267 4.93 -9.95 -4.36
N ALA A 268 4.83 -8.62 -4.29
CA ALA A 268 4.31 -7.95 -3.12
C ALA A 268 2.86 -8.39 -2.84
N PRO A 269 2.44 -8.41 -1.57
CA PRO A 269 1.04 -8.68 -1.23
C PRO A 269 0.12 -7.61 -1.83
N VAL A 270 -1.18 -7.93 -1.96
CA VAL A 270 -2.17 -7.00 -2.51
C VAL A 270 -3.13 -6.51 -1.44
N LYS A 271 -3.56 -5.26 -1.57
CA LYS A 271 -4.61 -4.66 -0.73
C LYS A 271 -5.97 -5.03 -1.31
N GLU A 272 -6.73 -5.85 -0.61
CA GLU A 272 -8.11 -6.21 -0.94
C GLU A 272 -9.08 -5.53 0.02
N ALA A 273 -10.32 -5.30 -0.43
CA ALA A 273 -11.35 -4.68 0.41
C ALA A 273 -12.16 -5.76 1.13
N LEU A 274 -11.99 -5.87 2.45
CA LEU A 274 -12.90 -6.64 3.30
C LEU A 274 -14.18 -5.84 3.50
N ASN A 275 -15.26 -6.28 2.86
CA ASN A 275 -16.55 -5.60 2.94
C ASN A 275 -17.29 -6.05 4.21
N LEU A 276 -17.51 -5.11 5.13
CA LEU A 276 -18.27 -5.31 6.35
C LEU A 276 -19.60 -4.60 6.27
N ARG A 277 -20.62 -5.22 6.85
CA ARG A 277 -21.95 -4.64 7.02
C ARG A 277 -22.37 -4.77 8.47
N LEU A 278 -22.78 -3.66 9.04
CA LEU A 278 -23.42 -3.60 10.35
C LEU A 278 -24.90 -3.39 10.12
N ARG A 279 -25.72 -4.23 10.75
CA ARG A 279 -27.16 -4.07 10.80
C ARG A 279 -27.58 -3.99 12.25
N THR A 280 -28.38 -3.01 12.62
CA THR A 280 -29.03 -2.97 13.93
C THR A 280 -30.48 -3.44 13.81
N ASP A 281 -30.97 -4.08 14.86
CA ASP A 281 -32.35 -4.54 15.00
C ASP A 281 -32.85 -4.11 16.38
N LYS A 282 -33.68 -3.07 16.41
CA LYS A 282 -34.21 -2.45 17.63
C LYS A 282 -35.22 -3.33 18.36
N ASP A 283 -35.91 -4.21 17.62
CA ASP A 283 -36.92 -5.09 18.21
C ASP A 283 -36.24 -6.27 18.94
N LEU A 284 -35.02 -6.60 18.52
CA LEU A 284 -34.17 -7.64 19.11
C LEU A 284 -33.01 -7.11 19.97
N ASP A 285 -32.88 -5.79 20.12
CA ASP A 285 -31.75 -5.11 20.79
C ASP A 285 -30.38 -5.69 20.35
N LEU A 286 -30.18 -5.76 19.02
CA LEU A 286 -29.06 -6.49 18.43
C LEU A 286 -28.31 -5.67 17.38
N VAL A 287 -26.98 -5.79 17.37
CA VAL A 287 -26.13 -5.40 16.24
C VAL A 287 -25.56 -6.65 15.59
N GLN A 288 -25.88 -6.87 14.32
CA GLN A 288 -25.35 -7.95 13.49
C GLN A 288 -24.14 -7.46 12.70
N VAL A 289 -23.05 -8.21 12.75
CA VAL A 289 -21.86 -7.98 11.93
C VAL A 289 -21.84 -9.04 10.83
N LEU A 290 -21.95 -8.59 9.59
CA LEU A 290 -21.90 -9.43 8.39
C LEU A 290 -20.62 -9.08 7.63
N TYR A 291 -19.96 -10.07 7.06
CA TYR A 291 -18.83 -9.85 6.14
C TYR A 291 -19.03 -10.63 4.86
N THR A 292 -18.43 -10.15 3.78
CA THR A 292 -18.33 -10.91 2.54
C THR A 292 -16.97 -11.59 2.51
N ASP A 293 -16.95 -12.92 2.45
CA ASP A 293 -15.73 -13.71 2.43
C ASP A 293 -14.98 -13.59 1.07
N PRO A 294 -13.75 -14.13 0.96
CA PRO A 294 -12.99 -14.11 -0.30
C PRO A 294 -13.67 -14.85 -1.47
N GLU A 295 -14.57 -15.80 -1.20
CA GLU A 295 -15.39 -16.48 -2.21
C GLU A 295 -16.64 -15.68 -2.62
N ARG A 296 -16.79 -14.46 -2.09
CA ARG A 296 -17.95 -13.58 -2.28
C ARG A 296 -19.24 -14.13 -1.70
N LYS A 297 -19.17 -14.96 -0.66
CA LYS A 297 -20.33 -15.38 0.10
C LYS A 297 -20.51 -14.48 1.31
N ASP A 298 -21.74 -14.07 1.51
CA ASP A 298 -22.15 -13.31 2.66
C ASP A 298 -22.21 -14.24 3.86
N SER A 299 -21.35 -13.98 4.84
CA SER A 299 -21.24 -14.76 6.07
C SER A 299 -21.54 -13.87 7.28
N GLU A 300 -22.30 -14.42 8.23
CA GLU A 300 -22.56 -13.77 9.49
C GLU A 300 -21.38 -13.99 10.44
N TYR A 301 -20.73 -12.90 10.86
CA TYR A 301 -19.57 -12.95 11.75
C TYR A 301 -19.99 -13.11 13.20
N GLY A 302 -21.09 -12.45 13.59
CA GLY A 302 -21.65 -12.55 14.92
C GLY A 302 -22.65 -11.46 15.26
N HIS A 303 -23.16 -11.54 16.49
CA HIS A 303 -24.12 -10.60 17.02
C HIS A 303 -23.64 -10.01 18.34
N LEU A 304 -23.90 -8.72 18.53
CA LEU A 304 -23.66 -8.01 19.78
C LEU A 304 -25.01 -7.59 20.36
N PRO A 305 -25.43 -8.12 21.53
CA PRO A 305 -26.66 -7.72 22.18
C PRO A 305 -26.46 -6.32 22.78
N ILE A 306 -26.93 -5.30 22.07
CA ILE A 306 -26.77 -3.89 22.41
C ILE A 306 -28.12 -3.23 22.14
N SER A 307 -28.69 -2.57 23.15
CA SER A 307 -29.91 -1.79 22.94
C SER A 307 -29.67 -0.68 21.93
N VAL A 308 -30.53 -0.65 20.92
CA VAL A 308 -30.48 0.29 19.80
C VAL A 308 -31.84 0.92 19.63
N SER A 309 -31.89 2.25 19.55
CA SER A 309 -33.15 2.98 19.44
C SER A 309 -33.77 2.92 18.05
N GLU A 310 -32.98 2.62 17.03
CA GLU A 310 -33.37 2.63 15.62
C GLU A 310 -32.63 1.54 14.82
N ASP A 311 -33.21 1.15 13.69
CA ASP A 311 -32.61 0.22 12.73
C ASP A 311 -31.72 0.99 11.75
N PHE A 312 -30.45 0.60 11.73
CA PHE A 312 -29.44 1.15 10.84
C PHE A 312 -28.81 0.04 10.02
N TYR A 313 -28.40 0.41 8.81
CA TYR A 313 -27.61 -0.45 7.96
C TYR A 313 -26.40 0.34 7.45
N PHE A 314 -25.22 -0.05 7.91
CA PHE A 314 -23.96 0.55 7.51
C PHE A 314 -23.16 -0.46 6.72
N LYS A 315 -22.70 -0.06 5.53
CA LYS A 315 -21.68 -0.81 4.79
C LYS A 315 -20.40 -0.01 4.81
N PHE A 316 -19.30 -0.65 5.16
CA PHE A 316 -17.98 -0.08 5.08
C PHE A 316 -17.00 -1.14 4.60
N SER A 317 -15.78 -0.73 4.27
CA SER A 317 -14.74 -1.64 3.82
C SER A 317 -13.47 -1.35 4.56
N ILE A 318 -12.86 -2.38 5.12
CA ILE A 318 -11.55 -2.28 5.74
C ILE A 318 -10.54 -2.84 4.72
N PRO A 319 -9.44 -2.15 4.43
CA PRO A 319 -8.39 -2.72 3.62
C PRO A 319 -7.71 -3.87 4.36
N GLN A 320 -7.53 -4.99 3.67
CA GLN A 320 -6.81 -6.16 4.14
C GLN A 320 -5.63 -6.43 3.21
N ILE A 321 -4.47 -6.71 3.79
CA ILE A 321 -3.30 -7.17 3.04
C ILE A 321 -3.43 -8.68 2.84
N VAL A 322 -3.43 -9.11 1.58
CA VAL A 322 -3.54 -10.52 1.17
C VAL A 322 -2.22 -10.95 0.56
N SER A 323 -1.62 -12.00 1.12
CA SER A 323 -0.36 -12.55 0.64
C SER A 323 -0.51 -13.08 -0.79
N ARG A 324 0.51 -12.84 -1.61
CA ARG A 324 0.65 -13.42 -2.95
C ARG A 324 1.83 -14.37 -2.95
N PRO A 325 1.62 -15.66 -3.27
CA PRO A 325 2.72 -16.60 -3.30
C PRO A 325 3.73 -16.17 -4.36
N SER A 326 4.99 -16.10 -3.96
CA SER A 326 6.13 -15.92 -4.86
C SER A 326 6.75 -17.28 -5.14
N TYR A 327 6.98 -17.60 -6.41
CA TYR A 327 7.62 -18.86 -6.81
C TYR A 327 9.15 -18.71 -6.89
N ILE A 328 9.78 -18.25 -5.82
CA ILE A 328 11.26 -18.17 -5.74
C ILE A 328 11.77 -19.40 -5.02
N SER A 329 12.43 -20.29 -5.76
CA SER A 329 13.05 -21.48 -5.17
C SER A 329 14.44 -21.20 -4.61
N ARG A 330 15.22 -20.34 -5.28
CA ARG A 330 16.52 -19.90 -4.82
C ARG A 330 16.92 -18.56 -5.44
N ILE A 331 17.85 -17.89 -4.79
CA ILE A 331 18.67 -16.80 -5.31
C ILE A 331 20.11 -17.32 -5.39
N ARG A 332 20.83 -17.02 -6.48
CA ARG A 332 22.27 -17.29 -6.59
C ARG A 332 22.97 -16.02 -7.06
N VAL A 333 24.12 -15.73 -6.47
CA VAL A 333 24.97 -14.59 -6.78
C VAL A 333 26.22 -15.12 -7.44
N PHE A 334 26.51 -14.63 -8.65
CA PHE A 334 27.70 -14.97 -9.40
C PHE A 334 28.57 -13.72 -9.58
N VAL A 335 29.89 -13.86 -9.44
CA VAL A 335 30.89 -12.85 -9.81
C VAL A 335 31.85 -13.51 -10.78
N ASP A 336 32.07 -12.89 -11.94
CA ASP A 336 32.90 -13.44 -13.02
C ASP A 336 32.58 -14.91 -13.39
N SER A 337 31.27 -15.23 -13.40
CA SER A 337 30.73 -16.59 -13.61
C SER A 337 30.99 -17.61 -12.50
N GLU A 338 31.65 -17.21 -11.41
CA GLU A 338 31.85 -18.03 -10.22
C GLU A 338 30.69 -17.83 -9.23
N LEU A 339 30.14 -18.93 -8.70
CA LEU A 339 29.09 -18.87 -7.68
C LEU A 339 29.70 -18.47 -6.33
N ILE A 340 29.46 -17.24 -5.90
CA ILE A 340 30.01 -16.71 -4.64
C ILE A 340 29.01 -16.77 -3.47
N GLY A 341 27.73 -16.99 -3.76
CA GLY A 341 26.70 -17.04 -2.72
C GLY A 341 25.32 -17.36 -3.24
N GLY A 342 24.37 -17.54 -2.33
CA GLY A 342 22.98 -17.76 -2.67
C GLY A 342 22.12 -18.05 -1.45
N PHE A 343 20.82 -17.90 -1.64
CA PHE A 343 19.81 -18.21 -0.64
C PHE A 343 18.85 -19.25 -1.23
N GLY A 344 18.61 -20.36 -0.53
CA GLY A 344 17.57 -21.32 -0.89
C GLY A 344 16.34 -21.07 -0.04
N ALA A 345 15.18 -20.86 -0.66
CA ALA A 345 13.93 -20.87 0.08
C ALA A 345 13.64 -22.33 0.46
N TYR A 346 13.99 -22.72 1.69
CA TYR A 346 13.39 -23.91 2.29
C TYR A 346 11.90 -23.60 2.45
N ARG A 347 11.07 -24.32 1.70
CA ARG A 347 9.61 -24.17 1.65
C ARG A 347 8.96 -24.11 3.01
#